data_AF-A0A166AP77-F1
#
_entry.id   AF-A0A166AP77-F1
#
_cell.length_a   1.000
_cell.length_b   1.000
_cell.length_c   1.000
_cell.angle_alpha   90.00
_cell.angle_beta   90.00
_cell.angle_gamma   90.00
#
_symmetry.space_group_name_H-M   'P 1'
#
loop_
_entity.id
_entity.type
_entity.pdbx_description
1 polymer ?
#
loop_
_entity_poly.entity_id
_entity_poly.type
_entity_poly.pdbx_seq_one_letter_code
_entity_poly.pdbx_strand_id
1 'polypeptide(L)'
;PNDGVGARVRQSRWLHKGIDNSWWEVTRVSLKNQSRNGKVWGRLYWRGETPTGDEKIEGGLRYNWVPMSSTPTPSQTSKSMPSG
;
A
#
# COMPACT_ATOMS: atom_id res chain seq x y z
N PRO A 1 -5.04 -9.94 11.12
CA PRO A 1 -5.03 -9.13 9.88
C PRO A 1 -5.35 -7.67 10.22
N ASN A 2 -4.38 -6.75 10.10
CA ASN A 2 -4.50 -5.34 10.51
C ASN A 2 -5.26 -4.51 9.46
N ASP A 3 -6.48 -4.90 9.07
CA ASP A 3 -7.34 -4.17 8.11
C ASP A 3 -6.68 -3.80 6.76
N GLY A 4 -5.60 -4.49 6.35
CA GLY A 4 -4.86 -4.19 5.13
C GLY A 4 -3.68 -3.21 5.29
N VAL A 5 -3.28 -2.86 6.51
CA VAL A 5 -2.01 -2.16 6.76
C VAL A 5 -0.83 -2.99 6.24
N GLY A 6 0.06 -2.35 5.49
CA GLY A 6 1.16 -2.94 4.73
C GLY A 6 0.79 -3.35 3.30
N ALA A 7 -0.49 -3.32 2.92
CA ALA A 7 -0.90 -3.65 1.57
C ALA A 7 -0.49 -2.56 0.58
N ARG A 8 -0.05 -2.99 -0.61
CA ARG A 8 0.21 -2.10 -1.73
C ARG A 8 -0.97 -2.16 -2.70
N VAL A 9 -1.55 -1.01 -2.98
CA VAL A 9 -2.71 -0.89 -3.86
C VAL A 9 -2.46 0.18 -4.91
N ARG A 10 -3.03 0.00 -6.09
CA ARG A 10 -2.98 0.99 -7.18
C ARG A 10 -4.34 1.11 -7.82
N GLN A 11 -4.57 2.23 -8.51
CA GLN A 11 -5.82 2.40 -9.26
C GLN A 11 -5.75 1.59 -10.56
N SER A 12 -6.81 0.88 -10.95
CA SER A 12 -6.82 0.10 -12.22
C SER A 12 -6.51 0.97 -13.45
N ARG A 13 -6.91 2.25 -13.43
CA ARG A 13 -6.58 3.21 -14.49
C ARG A 13 -5.09 3.48 -14.64
N TRP A 14 -4.29 3.28 -13.59
CA TRP A 14 -2.83 3.43 -13.68
C TRP A 14 -2.24 2.26 -14.46
N LEU A 15 -2.78 1.05 -14.28
CA LEU A 15 -2.40 -0.12 -15.07
C LEU A 15 -2.70 0.10 -16.56
N HIS A 16 -3.91 0.57 -16.90
CA HIS A 16 -4.28 0.84 -18.29
C HIS A 16 -3.45 1.94 -18.96
N LYS A 17 -2.80 2.79 -18.15
CA LYS A 17 -1.94 3.88 -18.63
C LYS A 17 -0.45 3.53 -18.62
N GLY A 18 -0.07 2.30 -18.26
CA GLY A 18 1.34 1.91 -18.13
C GLY A 18 2.06 2.69 -17.03
N ILE A 19 1.38 2.98 -15.92
CA ILE A 19 1.98 3.63 -14.75
C ILE A 19 2.17 2.55 -13.67
N ASP A 20 3.16 1.70 -13.89
CA ASP A 20 3.53 0.57 -13.04
C ASP A 20 4.27 1.00 -11.76
N ASN A 21 5.15 2.01 -11.86
CA ASN A 21 5.92 2.55 -10.73
C ASN A 21 5.14 3.52 -9.82
N SER A 22 3.80 3.45 -9.80
CA SER A 22 2.97 4.23 -8.88
C SER A 22 2.04 3.35 -8.06
N TRP A 23 2.07 3.49 -6.74
CA TRP A 23 1.19 2.78 -5.82
C TRP A 23 1.04 3.52 -4.49
N TRP A 24 0.00 3.15 -3.77
CA TRP A 24 -0.18 3.49 -2.37
C TRP A 24 0.20 2.31 -1.50
N GLU A 25 1.01 2.55 -0.47
CA GLU A 25 1.24 1.60 0.60
C GLU A 25 0.41 2.01 1.81
N VAL A 26 -0.54 1.16 2.21
CA VAL A 26 -1.46 1.46 3.31
C VAL A 26 -0.71 1.40 4.63
N THR A 27 -0.66 2.49 5.38
CA THR A 27 0.02 2.55 6.68
C THR A 27 -0.95 2.54 7.85
N ARG A 28 -2.16 3.08 7.66
CA ARG A 28 -3.16 3.17 8.72
C ARG A 28 -4.58 3.08 8.16
N VAL A 29 -5.43 2.37 8.89
CA VAL A 29 -6.86 2.30 8.62
C VAL A 29 -7.62 2.72 9.87
N SER A 30 -8.61 3.58 9.72
CA SER A 30 -9.55 3.96 10.78
C SER A 30 -10.97 3.72 10.27
N LEU A 31 -11.52 2.58 10.65
CA LEU A 31 -12.91 2.23 10.42
C LEU A 31 -13.76 2.84 11.56
N LYS A 32 -14.91 3.42 11.24
CA LYS A 32 -15.88 3.84 12.26
C LYS A 32 -16.88 2.70 12.50
N ASN A 33 -17.09 2.27 13.75
CA ASN A 33 -18.16 1.37 14.19
C ASN A 33 -18.43 0.16 13.25
N GLN A 34 -17.41 -0.67 13.01
CA GLN A 34 -17.49 -1.85 12.12
C GLN A 34 -18.05 -1.56 10.70
N SER A 35 -18.03 -0.30 10.27
CA SER A 35 -18.51 0.07 8.95
C SER A 35 -17.48 -0.25 7.88
N ARG A 36 -17.98 -0.54 6.67
CA ARG A 36 -17.16 -0.58 5.44
C ARG A 36 -16.63 0.80 5.04
N ASN A 37 -17.08 1.85 5.72
CA ASN A 37 -16.67 3.23 5.50
C ASN A 37 -15.63 3.61 6.56
N GLY A 38 -14.45 3.98 6.09
CA GLY A 38 -13.35 4.40 6.95
C GLY A 38 -12.46 5.42 6.28
N LYS A 39 -11.54 5.95 7.06
CA LYS A 39 -10.43 6.75 6.55
C LYS A 39 -9.21 5.84 6.45
N VAL A 40 -8.50 5.94 5.35
CA VAL A 40 -7.27 5.21 5.10
C VAL A 40 -6.16 6.23 4.88
N TRP A 41 -5.00 5.95 5.44
CA TRP A 41 -3.77 6.69 5.19
C TRP A 41 -2.72 5.74 4.63
N GLY A 42 -1.83 6.29 3.83
CA GLY A 42 -0.76 5.55 3.22
C GLY A 42 0.29 6.45 2.63
N ARG A 43 1.31 5.82 2.09
CA ARG A 43 2.42 6.47 1.40
C ARG A 43 2.23 6.36 -0.10
N LEU A 44 2.23 7.49 -0.78
CA LEU A 44 2.17 7.54 -2.24
C LEU A 44 3.59 7.40 -2.80
N TYR A 45 3.85 6.27 -3.44
CA TYR A 45 4.98 6.12 -4.35
C TYR A 45 4.48 6.54 -5.72
N TRP A 46 5.02 7.62 -6.27
CA TRP A 46 4.58 8.16 -7.55
C TRP A 46 5.74 8.13 -8.53
N ARG A 47 5.60 7.33 -9.60
CA ARG A 47 6.61 7.20 -10.67
C ARG A 47 8.02 6.88 -10.15
N GLY A 48 8.11 6.09 -9.06
CA GLY A 48 9.37 5.70 -8.43
C GLY A 48 9.91 6.72 -7.41
N GLU A 49 9.22 7.84 -7.18
CA GLU A 49 9.58 8.80 -6.14
C GLU A 49 9.33 8.22 -4.75
N THR A 50 10.16 8.68 -3.80
CA THR A 50 10.02 8.31 -2.39
C THR A 50 8.88 9.10 -1.76
N PRO A 51 7.99 8.47 -0.97
CA PRO A 51 6.91 9.17 -0.30
C PRO A 51 7.47 10.16 0.73
N THR A 52 6.96 11.39 0.70
CA THR A 52 7.31 12.43 1.69
C THR A 52 6.76 12.11 3.08
N GLY A 53 5.70 11.30 3.16
CA GLY A 53 5.09 10.90 4.42
C GLY A 53 3.76 10.17 4.23
N ASP A 54 3.06 9.98 5.34
CA ASP A 54 1.75 9.36 5.37
C ASP A 54 0.68 10.39 5.03
N GLU A 55 -0.04 10.16 3.94
CA GLU A 55 -1.11 11.01 3.46
C GLU A 55 -2.45 10.26 3.49
N LYS A 56 -3.54 11.01 3.56
CA LYS A 56 -4.88 10.42 3.49
C LYS A 56 -5.15 9.94 2.06
N ILE A 57 -5.48 8.65 1.91
CA ILE A 57 -5.89 8.10 0.63
C ILE A 57 -7.32 8.56 0.32
N GLU A 58 -7.45 9.49 -0.62
CA GLU A 58 -8.74 10.00 -1.06
C GLU A 58 -9.34 9.15 -2.19
N GLY A 59 -10.67 9.20 -2.33
CA GLY A 59 -11.37 8.45 -3.38
C GLY A 59 -11.42 6.94 -3.15
N GLY A 60 -11.34 6.48 -1.89
CA GLY A 60 -11.44 5.07 -1.52
C GLY A 60 -12.64 4.34 -2.15
N LEU A 61 -13.80 5.01 -2.22
CA LEU A 61 -15.02 4.47 -2.86
C LEU A 61 -15.20 4.93 -4.32
N ARG A 62 -14.37 5.87 -4.79
CA ARG A 62 -14.48 6.47 -6.13
C ARG A 62 -13.69 5.70 -7.18
N TYR A 63 -12.57 5.11 -6.79
CA TYR A 63 -11.66 4.43 -7.70
C TYR A 63 -11.78 2.93 -7.55
N ASN A 64 -11.60 2.24 -8.67
CA ASN A 64 -11.37 0.81 -8.65
C ASN A 64 -9.91 0.58 -8.23
N TRP A 65 -9.73 -0.04 -7.06
CA TRP A 65 -8.43 -0.34 -6.49
C TRP A 65 -8.09 -1.79 -6.77
N VAL A 66 -6.88 -2.01 -7.28
CA VAL A 66 -6.34 -3.36 -7.47
C VAL A 66 -5.17 -3.56 -6.52
N PRO A 67 -5.09 -4.74 -5.87
CA PRO A 67 -3.89 -5.09 -5.14
C PRO A 67 -2.73 -5.11 -6.13
N MET A 68 -1.66 -4.39 -5.80
CA MET A 68 -0.39 -4.68 -6.44
C MET A 68 0.02 -6.02 -5.85
N SER A 69 0.17 -7.05 -6.70
CA SER A 69 0.64 -8.36 -6.28
C SER A 69 1.83 -8.13 -5.37
N SER A 70 1.64 -8.33 -4.07
CA SER A 70 2.75 -8.37 -3.16
C SER A 70 3.40 -9.68 -3.57
N THR A 71 4.35 -9.65 -4.50
CA THR A 71 5.36 -10.69 -4.47
C THR A 71 5.84 -10.63 -3.03
N PRO A 72 5.58 -11.64 -2.18
CA PRO A 72 6.32 -11.70 -0.94
C PRO A 72 7.76 -11.74 -1.42
N THR A 73 8.52 -10.68 -1.19
CA THR A 73 9.96 -10.79 -1.30
C THR A 73 10.34 -11.61 -0.06
N PRO A 74 10.75 -12.89 -0.16
CA PRO A 74 11.43 -13.55 0.96
C PRO A 74 12.81 -12.92 1.07
N SER A 75 12.89 -11.70 1.60
CA SER A 75 14.15 -11.06 1.97
C SER A 75 13.93 -10.19 3.20
N GLN A 76 13.37 -10.81 4.23
CA GLN A 76 13.96 -10.63 5.55
C GLN A 76 15.24 -11.47 5.56
N THR A 77 16.32 -10.88 5.04
CA THR A 77 17.67 -11.39 5.24
C THR A 77 17.86 -11.54 6.74
N SER A 78 17.86 -12.80 7.19
CA SER A 78 18.26 -13.18 8.53
C SER A 78 19.59 -12.49 8.80
N LYS A 79 19.60 -11.59 9.79
CA LYS A 79 20.86 -11.08 10.33
C LYS A 79 21.70 -12.28 10.76
N SER A 80 22.91 -12.30 10.25
CA SER A 80 23.96 -13.26 10.49
C SER A 80 24.05 -13.72 11.94
N MET A 81 24.09 -15.04 12.14
CA MET A 81 24.82 -15.63 13.26
C MET A 81 25.90 -16.55 12.67
N PRO A 82 27.19 -16.23 12.80
CA PRO A 82 28.21 -17.23 12.96
C PRO A 82 28.47 -17.37 14.46
N SER A 83 28.28 -18.56 15.00
CA SER A 83 28.95 -18.97 16.23
C SER A 83 29.69 -20.24 15.90
N GLY A 84 31.02 -20.14 15.93
CA GLY A 84 31.91 -21.29 15.89
C GLY A 84 31.92 -22.06 17.20
#